data_AF-A0A8S3EWU6-F1
#
_entry.id   AF-A0A8S3EWU6-F1
#
_cell.length_a   1.000
_cell.length_b   1.000
_cell.length_c   1.000
_cell.angle_alpha   90.00
_cell.angle_beta   90.00
_cell.angle_gamma   90.00
#
_symmetry.space_group_name_H-M   'P 1'
#
loop_
_entity.id
_entity.type
_entity.pdbx_description
1 polymer ?
#
loop_
_entity_poly.entity_id
_entity_poly.type
_entity_poly.pdbx_seq_one_letter_code
_entity_poly.pdbx_strand_id
1 'polypeptide(L)'
;SFLAILNIIAWILLASAGVMVSRYFDTIWPEYERRVVVDGNGVVTGEKLQRRRRFSFLSVFQPTMITVAILTWVAFFAILFELDWKWTHGTHHMWHSILGVIVLVCAFLAPIFGILRPTPRTKRYCCWYWIHWLIVALAQCLAVPVIFLGMDNRRLDLWTWCSWLLFGWCIFHFIVQLIFEIHACCHARQDYERFEDPDYYPEKNHDRRIRRERVPGESWKPALLGIYMLVTLIVVIILILAVIFYDGY
;
A
#
# COMPACT_ATOMS: atom_id res chain seq x y z
N SER A 1 -25.27 -1.47 4.02
CA SER A 1 -24.42 -0.27 3.94
C SER A 1 -23.21 -0.28 4.86
N PHE A 2 -23.33 -0.78 6.10
CA PHE A 2 -22.17 -1.01 6.99
C PHE A 2 -21.02 -1.79 6.32
N LEU A 3 -21.34 -2.88 5.59
CA LEU A 3 -20.34 -3.72 4.91
C LEU A 3 -19.62 -2.99 3.75
N ALA A 4 -20.32 -2.07 3.08
CA ALA A 4 -19.72 -1.23 2.04
C ALA A 4 -18.74 -0.22 2.65
N ILE A 5 -19.12 0.42 3.76
CA ILE A 5 -18.26 1.33 4.52
C ILE A 5 -16.96 0.63 4.97
N LEU A 6 -17.06 -0.61 5.48
CA LEU A 6 -15.90 -1.40 5.86
C LEU A 6 -14.93 -1.62 4.69
N ASN A 7 -15.44 -2.00 3.51
CA ASN A 7 -14.60 -2.22 2.33
C ASN A 7 -13.99 -0.92 1.78
N ILE A 8 -14.72 0.20 1.82
CA ILE A 8 -14.21 1.53 1.47
C ILE A 8 -13.01 1.89 2.37
N ILE A 9 -13.16 1.78 3.68
CA ILE A 9 -12.07 2.07 4.64
C ILE A 9 -10.90 1.09 4.43
N ALA A 10 -11.19 -0.20 4.28
CA ALA A 10 -10.16 -1.22 4.11
C ALA A 10 -9.31 -0.97 2.85
N TRP A 11 -9.94 -0.80 1.69
CA TRP A 11 -9.22 -0.76 0.42
C TRP A 11 -8.76 0.63 0.03
N ILE A 12 -9.59 1.66 0.21
CA ILE A 12 -9.26 3.03 -0.22
C ILE A 12 -8.32 3.70 0.79
N LEU A 13 -8.52 3.50 2.10
CA LEU A 13 -7.66 4.11 3.13
C LEU A 13 -6.52 3.19 3.54
N LEU A 14 -6.82 2.04 4.15
CA LEU A 14 -5.80 1.22 4.82
C LEU A 14 -4.85 0.54 3.83
N ALA A 15 -5.37 -0.08 2.77
CA ALA A 15 -4.55 -0.78 1.79
C ALA A 15 -3.65 0.22 1.02
N SER A 16 -4.22 1.35 0.59
CA SER A 16 -3.49 2.36 -0.17
C SER A 16 -2.38 3.01 0.68
N ALA A 17 -2.67 3.36 1.94
CA ALA A 17 -1.70 3.88 2.89
C ALA A 17 -0.60 2.86 3.21
N GLY A 18 -0.99 1.60 3.45
CA GLY A 18 -0.06 0.50 3.75
C GLY A 18 0.94 0.28 2.62
N VAL A 19 0.48 0.27 1.36
CA VAL A 19 1.36 0.18 0.18
C VAL A 19 2.30 1.38 0.08
N MET A 20 1.79 2.59 0.28
CA MET A 20 2.60 3.79 0.06
C MET A 20 3.69 3.94 1.13
N VAL A 21 3.35 3.69 2.39
CA VAL A 21 4.33 3.70 3.50
C VAL A 21 5.39 2.63 3.32
N SER A 22 4.99 1.42 2.91
CA SER A 22 5.93 0.29 2.79
C SER A 22 6.88 0.36 1.60
N ARG A 23 6.52 1.09 0.55
CA ARG A 23 7.35 1.23 -0.66
C ARG A 23 8.28 2.43 -0.60
N TYR A 24 7.80 3.55 -0.07
CA TYR A 24 8.48 4.83 -0.26
C TYR A 24 9.05 5.44 1.03
N PHE A 25 8.66 4.88 2.19
CA PHE A 25 8.98 5.47 3.50
C PHE A 25 9.82 4.57 4.41
N ASP A 26 10.51 3.59 3.81
CA ASP A 26 11.50 2.74 4.48
C ASP A 26 12.66 3.54 5.11
N THR A 27 12.85 4.78 4.69
CA THR A 27 13.95 5.66 5.12
C THR A 27 13.60 6.53 6.32
N ILE A 28 12.31 6.74 6.65
CA ILE A 28 11.89 7.60 7.78
C ILE A 28 12.12 6.91 9.14
N TRP A 29 12.01 5.58 9.22
CA TRP A 29 11.99 4.84 10.48
C TRP A 29 13.31 5.01 11.28
N PRO A 30 13.28 5.73 12.42
CA PRO A 30 14.49 6.10 13.16
C PRO A 30 15.20 4.94 13.87
N GLU A 31 14.51 3.85 14.17
CA GLU A 31 14.79 3.14 15.43
C GLU A 31 15.23 1.67 15.25
N TYR A 32 16.26 1.41 14.44
CA TYR A 32 17.00 0.14 14.58
C TYR A 32 18.47 0.26 14.17
N GLU A 33 19.15 1.28 14.70
CA GLU A 33 20.59 1.47 14.52
C GLU A 33 21.38 0.96 15.74
N ARG A 34 20.97 -0.16 16.36
CA ARG A 34 21.65 -0.68 17.56
C ARG A 34 22.83 -1.62 17.29
N ARG A 35 23.35 -1.68 16.08
CA ARG A 35 24.68 -2.27 15.81
C ARG A 35 25.17 -1.82 14.45
N VAL A 36 25.71 -0.61 14.43
CA VAL A 36 26.62 -0.19 13.38
C VAL A 36 27.93 -0.97 13.63
N VAL A 37 28.09 -2.13 13.00
CA VAL A 37 29.43 -2.62 12.73
C VAL A 37 29.87 -1.82 11.51
N VAL A 38 30.65 -0.77 11.76
CA VAL A 38 31.43 -0.11 10.72
C VAL A 38 32.57 -1.09 10.43
N ASP A 39 32.48 -1.87 9.36
CA ASP A 39 33.72 -2.36 8.77
C ASP A 39 34.50 -1.11 8.36
N GLY A 40 35.80 -1.08 8.66
CA GLY A 40 36.66 0.11 8.69
C GLY A 40 36.80 0.92 7.40
N ASN A 41 35.93 0.73 6.41
CA ASN A 41 35.92 1.36 5.09
C ASN A 41 34.68 2.25 4.85
N GLY A 42 33.81 2.47 5.85
CA GLY A 42 32.70 3.44 5.72
C GLY A 42 31.56 3.02 4.77
N VAL A 43 31.57 1.80 4.26
CA VAL A 43 30.54 1.27 3.36
C VAL A 43 29.26 0.97 4.14
N VAL A 44 28.15 1.61 3.76
CA VAL A 44 26.81 1.21 4.21
C VAL A 44 26.46 -0.09 3.47
N THR A 45 26.83 -1.22 4.05
CA THR A 45 26.57 -2.55 3.49
C THR A 45 25.09 -2.74 3.17
N GLY A 46 24.74 -3.32 2.00
CA GLY A 46 23.36 -3.55 1.56
C GLY A 46 22.45 -4.28 2.57
N GLU A 47 23.04 -4.93 3.57
CA GLU A 47 22.36 -5.52 4.72
C GLU A 47 21.57 -4.50 5.56
N LYS A 48 22.03 -3.24 5.67
CA LYS A 48 21.34 -2.16 6.41
C LYS A 48 20.07 -1.73 5.69
N LEU A 49 20.13 -1.50 4.39
CA LEU A 49 18.97 -1.16 3.56
C LEU A 49 17.94 -2.29 3.59
N GLN A 50 18.40 -3.53 3.44
CA GLN A 50 17.56 -4.72 3.49
C GLN A 50 16.85 -4.90 4.83
N ARG A 51 17.50 -4.56 5.96
CA ARG A 51 16.90 -4.61 7.30
C ARG A 51 15.82 -3.54 7.48
N ARG A 52 16.02 -2.32 6.96
CA ARG A 52 15.00 -1.24 6.98
C ARG A 52 13.76 -1.62 6.18
N ARG A 53 13.94 -2.09 4.95
CA ARG A 53 12.85 -2.59 4.10
C ARG A 53 12.08 -3.74 4.77
N ARG A 54 12.80 -4.62 5.50
CA ARG A 54 12.18 -5.70 6.27
C ARG A 54 11.36 -5.20 7.45
N PHE A 55 11.84 -4.18 8.15
CA PHE A 55 11.10 -3.60 9.28
C PHE A 55 9.82 -2.91 8.81
N SER A 56 9.91 -2.00 7.85
CA SER A 56 8.76 -1.30 7.26
C SER A 56 7.70 -2.28 6.72
N PHE A 57 8.15 -3.31 6.00
CA PHE A 57 7.30 -4.40 5.54
C PHE A 57 6.59 -5.13 6.71
N LEU A 58 7.33 -5.57 7.73
CA LEU A 58 6.75 -6.38 8.81
C LEU A 58 5.92 -5.56 9.80
N SER A 59 6.29 -4.30 10.05
CA SER A 59 5.71 -3.45 11.08
C SER A 59 4.56 -2.60 10.57
N VAL A 60 4.47 -2.32 9.26
CA VAL A 60 3.42 -1.45 8.70
C VAL A 60 2.63 -2.17 7.62
N PHE A 61 3.29 -2.67 6.58
CA PHE A 61 2.60 -3.29 5.45
C PHE A 61 1.84 -4.55 5.84
N GLN A 62 2.53 -5.46 6.51
CA GLN A 62 1.98 -6.75 6.90
C GLN A 62 0.75 -6.61 7.82
N PRO A 63 0.79 -5.85 8.93
CA PRO A 63 -0.38 -5.70 9.79
C PRO A 63 -1.53 -4.97 9.08
N THR A 64 -1.26 -3.94 8.28
CA THR A 64 -2.31 -3.23 7.53
C THR A 64 -3.01 -4.15 6.54
N MET A 65 -2.26 -4.96 5.78
CA MET A 65 -2.84 -5.94 4.85
C MET A 65 -3.60 -7.07 5.55
N ILE A 66 -3.13 -7.51 6.72
CA ILE A 66 -3.87 -8.47 7.54
C ILE A 66 -5.21 -7.87 7.99
N THR A 67 -5.23 -6.62 8.45
CA THR A 67 -6.47 -5.91 8.82
C THR A 67 -7.42 -5.81 7.62
N VAL A 68 -6.93 -5.43 6.45
CA VAL A 68 -7.73 -5.36 5.21
C VAL A 68 -8.31 -6.73 4.85
N ALA A 69 -7.51 -7.79 4.94
CA ALA A 69 -7.96 -9.15 4.68
C ALA A 69 -9.09 -9.56 5.64
N ILE A 70 -8.91 -9.35 6.95
CA ILE A 70 -9.92 -9.67 7.96
C ILE A 70 -11.23 -8.91 7.69
N LEU A 71 -11.16 -7.59 7.46
CA LEU A 71 -12.34 -6.78 7.15
C LEU A 71 -13.07 -7.27 5.89
N THR A 72 -12.32 -7.63 4.85
CA THR A 72 -12.88 -8.13 3.59
C THR A 72 -13.57 -9.49 3.77
N TRP A 73 -12.97 -10.40 4.54
CA TRP A 73 -13.57 -11.71 4.87
C TRP A 73 -14.83 -11.56 5.73
N VAL A 74 -14.80 -10.70 6.75
CA VAL A 74 -15.98 -10.41 7.58
C VAL A 74 -17.11 -9.85 6.73
N ALA A 75 -16.80 -8.88 5.85
CA ALA A 75 -17.80 -8.32 4.95
C ALA A 75 -18.38 -9.37 3.98
N PHE A 76 -17.54 -10.25 3.43
CA PHE A 76 -17.98 -11.32 2.55
C PHE A 76 -18.93 -12.31 3.24
N PHE A 77 -18.55 -12.83 4.40
CA PHE A 77 -19.41 -13.77 5.14
C PHE A 77 -20.71 -13.12 5.63
N ALA A 78 -20.67 -11.85 6.03
CA ALA A 78 -21.88 -11.12 6.39
C ALA A 78 -22.84 -10.98 5.21
N ILE A 79 -22.35 -10.65 4.01
CA ILE A 79 -23.18 -10.59 2.78
C ILE A 79 -23.78 -11.97 2.46
N LEU A 80 -22.98 -13.05 2.55
CA LEU A 80 -23.47 -14.40 2.29
C LEU A 80 -24.55 -14.83 3.30
N PHE A 81 -24.40 -14.46 4.57
CA PHE A 81 -25.38 -14.74 5.60
C PHE A 81 -26.69 -13.98 5.35
N GLU A 82 -26.62 -12.69 4.97
CA GLU A 82 -27.79 -11.89 4.59
C GLU A 82 -28.54 -12.45 3.37
N LEU A 83 -27.83 -13.19 2.49
CA LEU A 83 -28.39 -13.81 1.29
C LEU A 83 -28.77 -15.28 1.48
N ASP A 84 -28.85 -15.79 2.72
CA ASP A 84 -29.12 -17.20 3.03
C ASP A 84 -28.21 -18.19 2.26
N TRP A 85 -26.92 -17.85 2.11
CA TRP A 85 -25.95 -18.63 1.34
C TRP A 85 -26.28 -18.80 -0.15
N LYS A 86 -27.19 -17.98 -0.69
CA LYS A 86 -27.54 -17.98 -2.11
C LYS A 86 -26.66 -17.01 -2.88
N TRP A 87 -26.28 -17.42 -4.08
CA TRP A 87 -25.59 -16.53 -5.02
C TRP A 87 -26.59 -15.62 -5.71
N THR A 88 -26.15 -14.40 -6.04
CA THR A 88 -26.99 -13.46 -6.78
C THR A 88 -27.20 -13.96 -8.20
N HIS A 89 -28.45 -13.99 -8.66
CA HIS A 89 -28.81 -14.39 -10.02
C HIS A 89 -29.16 -13.15 -10.84
N GLY A 90 -28.17 -12.57 -11.51
CA GLY A 90 -28.33 -11.41 -12.40
C GLY A 90 -27.00 -11.04 -13.05
N THR A 91 -27.01 -10.73 -14.35
CA THR A 91 -25.79 -10.47 -15.14
C THR A 91 -24.95 -9.31 -14.60
N HIS A 92 -25.58 -8.27 -14.07
CA HIS A 92 -24.88 -7.11 -13.49
C HIS A 92 -24.23 -7.43 -12.13
N HIS A 93 -24.94 -8.12 -11.25
CA HIS A 93 -24.45 -8.51 -9.92
C HIS A 93 -23.41 -9.63 -9.97
N MET A 94 -23.42 -10.44 -11.03
CA MET A 94 -22.45 -11.52 -11.26
C MET A 94 -21.02 -11.00 -11.38
N TRP A 95 -20.80 -9.88 -12.10
CA TRP A 95 -19.46 -9.29 -12.24
C TRP A 95 -18.92 -8.77 -10.91
N HIS A 96 -19.76 -8.11 -10.11
CA HIS A 96 -19.39 -7.69 -8.76
C HIS A 96 -18.95 -8.88 -7.90
N SER A 97 -19.74 -9.96 -7.89
CA SER A 97 -19.45 -11.14 -7.10
C SER A 97 -18.18 -11.87 -7.57
N ILE A 98 -17.98 -12.05 -8.88
CA ILE A 98 -16.78 -12.72 -9.41
C ILE A 98 -15.52 -11.91 -9.09
N LEU A 99 -15.52 -10.61 -9.40
CA LEU A 99 -14.38 -9.75 -9.10
C LEU A 99 -14.13 -9.66 -7.60
N GLY A 100 -15.19 -9.60 -6.79
CA GLY A 100 -15.11 -9.61 -5.32
C GLY A 100 -14.46 -10.88 -4.77
N VAL A 101 -14.79 -12.06 -5.32
CA VAL A 101 -14.15 -13.33 -4.94
C VAL A 101 -12.67 -13.34 -5.35
N ILE A 102 -12.32 -12.83 -6.54
CA ILE A 102 -10.91 -12.73 -6.95
C ILE A 102 -10.14 -11.82 -5.98
N VAL A 103 -10.69 -10.66 -5.64
CA VAL A 103 -10.11 -9.73 -4.65
C VAL A 103 -9.98 -10.40 -3.28
N LEU A 104 -10.98 -11.15 -2.84
CA LEU A 104 -10.97 -11.90 -1.58
C LEU A 104 -9.82 -12.92 -1.53
N VAL A 105 -9.66 -13.71 -2.60
CA VAL A 105 -8.57 -14.69 -2.72
C VAL A 105 -7.22 -13.98 -2.72
N CYS A 106 -7.07 -12.88 -3.46
CA CYS A 106 -5.83 -12.12 -3.47
C CYS A 106 -5.52 -11.50 -2.09
N ALA A 107 -6.55 -10.97 -1.40
CA ALA A 107 -6.45 -10.42 -0.06
C ALA A 107 -6.05 -11.48 0.97
N PHE A 108 -6.44 -12.74 0.78
CA PHE A 108 -6.02 -13.86 1.62
C PHE A 108 -4.58 -14.30 1.33
N LEU A 109 -4.20 -14.37 0.05
CA LEU A 109 -2.86 -14.79 -0.35
C LEU A 109 -1.79 -13.75 0.00
N ALA A 110 -2.10 -12.46 -0.13
CA ALA A 110 -1.16 -11.36 0.16
C ALA A 110 -0.47 -11.49 1.54
N PRO A 111 -1.18 -11.62 2.67
CA PRO A 111 -0.54 -11.77 3.98
C PRO A 111 0.20 -13.10 4.13
N ILE A 112 -0.29 -14.20 3.56
CA ILE A 112 0.40 -15.51 3.60
C ILE A 112 1.76 -15.41 2.92
N PHE A 113 1.80 -14.89 1.69
CA PHE A 113 3.06 -14.67 0.99
C PHE A 113 3.95 -13.67 1.73
N GLY A 114 3.37 -12.69 2.42
CA GLY A 114 4.14 -11.76 3.24
C GLY A 114 4.81 -12.41 4.45
N ILE A 115 4.17 -13.38 5.11
CA ILE A 115 4.77 -14.16 6.21
C ILE A 115 5.85 -15.10 5.68
N LEU A 116 5.60 -15.75 4.53
CA LEU A 116 6.51 -16.71 3.90
C LEU A 116 7.69 -16.03 3.16
N ARG A 117 8.04 -14.80 3.52
CA ARG A 117 9.07 -14.01 2.86
C ARG A 117 10.45 -14.73 2.92
N PRO A 118 11.06 -15.08 1.78
CA PRO A 118 12.36 -15.74 1.73
C PRO A 118 13.49 -14.82 2.18
N THR A 119 14.64 -15.40 2.53
CA THR A 119 15.86 -14.64 2.79
C THR A 119 16.34 -13.93 1.50
N PRO A 120 16.68 -12.62 1.55
CA PRO A 120 16.90 -11.80 0.34
C PRO A 120 18.13 -12.11 -0.52
N ARG A 121 18.92 -13.12 -0.18
CA ARG A 121 20.09 -13.58 -0.95
C ARG A 121 19.84 -14.86 -1.76
N THR A 122 18.59 -15.28 -1.87
CA THR A 122 18.21 -16.52 -2.58
C THR A 122 17.52 -16.21 -3.90
N LYS A 123 17.71 -17.06 -4.93
CA LYS A 123 16.94 -16.97 -6.20
C LYS A 123 15.42 -16.98 -5.94
N ARG A 124 14.98 -17.65 -4.86
CA ARG A 124 13.59 -17.69 -4.39
C ARG A 124 13.02 -16.32 -4.03
N TYR A 125 13.87 -15.39 -3.56
CA TYR A 125 13.45 -14.02 -3.25
C TYR A 125 12.97 -13.25 -4.48
N CYS A 126 13.62 -13.47 -5.63
CA CYS A 126 13.21 -12.84 -6.90
C CYS A 126 11.81 -13.31 -7.29
N CYS A 127 11.57 -14.62 -7.34
CA CYS A 127 10.25 -15.17 -7.65
C CYS A 127 9.19 -14.69 -6.64
N TRP A 128 9.50 -14.72 -5.34
CA TRP A 128 8.61 -14.23 -4.30
C TRP A 128 8.27 -12.76 -4.49
N TYR A 129 9.25 -11.90 -4.80
CA TYR A 129 9.04 -10.47 -4.98
C TYR A 129 8.03 -10.19 -6.09
N TRP A 130 8.21 -10.82 -7.27
CA TRP A 130 7.30 -10.63 -8.40
C TRP A 130 5.91 -11.17 -8.13
N ILE A 131 5.79 -12.37 -7.55
CA ILE A 131 4.50 -12.99 -7.23
C ILE A 131 3.74 -12.18 -6.17
N HIS A 132 4.41 -11.85 -5.07
CA HIS A 132 3.80 -11.08 -3.99
C HIS A 132 3.40 -9.68 -4.46
N TRP A 133 4.24 -9.01 -5.25
CA TRP A 133 3.91 -7.74 -5.87
C TRP A 133 2.69 -7.85 -6.79
N LEU A 134 2.63 -8.88 -7.64
CA LEU A 134 1.53 -9.10 -8.58
C LEU A 134 0.21 -9.33 -7.84
N ILE A 135 0.21 -10.16 -6.79
CA ILE A 135 -1.00 -10.44 -5.98
C ILE A 135 -1.52 -9.16 -5.34
N VAL A 136 -0.64 -8.36 -4.73
CA VAL A 136 -1.03 -7.10 -4.07
C VAL A 136 -1.51 -6.07 -5.09
N ALA A 137 -0.81 -5.93 -6.23
CA ALA A 137 -1.18 -5.00 -7.29
C ALA A 137 -2.52 -5.38 -7.93
N LEU A 138 -2.74 -6.67 -8.20
CA LEU A 138 -3.99 -7.18 -8.74
C LEU A 138 -5.14 -6.94 -7.75
N ALA A 139 -4.94 -7.21 -6.46
CA ALA A 139 -5.93 -6.96 -5.43
C ALA A 139 -6.35 -5.49 -5.37
N GLN A 140 -5.39 -4.57 -5.36
CA GLN A 140 -5.70 -3.13 -5.32
C GLN A 140 -6.39 -2.63 -6.60
N CYS A 141 -5.93 -3.09 -7.77
CA CYS A 141 -6.51 -2.70 -9.04
C CYS A 141 -7.95 -3.19 -9.19
N LEU A 142 -8.25 -4.41 -8.73
CA LEU A 142 -9.59 -5.00 -8.81
C LEU A 142 -10.52 -4.57 -7.65
N ALA A 143 -9.98 -4.19 -6.49
CA ALA A 143 -10.81 -3.73 -5.36
C ALA A 143 -11.60 -2.46 -5.71
N VAL A 144 -11.02 -1.56 -6.49
CA VAL A 144 -11.67 -0.33 -6.96
C VAL A 144 -12.94 -0.65 -7.76
N PRO A 145 -12.90 -1.36 -8.91
CA PRO A 145 -14.10 -1.69 -9.68
C PRO A 145 -15.09 -2.57 -8.90
N VAL A 146 -14.63 -3.38 -7.95
CA VAL A 146 -15.52 -4.12 -7.03
C VAL A 146 -16.33 -3.16 -6.16
N ILE A 147 -15.69 -2.13 -5.59
CA ILE A 147 -16.38 -1.09 -4.81
C ILE A 147 -17.36 -0.33 -5.71
N PHE A 148 -16.94 0.07 -6.92
CA PHE A 148 -17.84 0.70 -7.91
C PHE A 148 -19.10 -0.13 -8.16
N LEU A 149 -18.94 -1.41 -8.52
CA LEU A 149 -20.08 -2.29 -8.79
C LEU A 149 -20.90 -2.59 -7.53
N GLY A 150 -20.28 -2.51 -6.35
CA GLY A 150 -20.98 -2.66 -5.07
C GLY A 150 -21.89 -1.48 -4.75
N MET A 151 -21.51 -0.27 -5.20
CA MET A 151 -22.29 0.96 -5.05
C MET A 151 -23.47 1.04 -6.02
N ASP A 152 -23.41 0.32 -7.15
CA ASP A 152 -24.51 0.22 -8.14
C ASP A 152 -25.60 -0.80 -7.78
N ASN A 153 -25.57 -1.36 -6.57
CA ASN A 153 -26.67 -2.22 -6.16
C ASN A 153 -27.94 -1.38 -5.97
N ARG A 154 -29.11 -1.94 -6.35
CA ARG A 154 -30.46 -1.33 -6.33
C ARG A 154 -30.87 -0.59 -5.04
N ARG A 155 -30.09 -0.71 -3.96
CA ARG A 155 -30.33 -0.04 -2.67
C ARG A 155 -29.60 1.31 -2.52
N LEU A 156 -28.60 1.61 -3.35
CA LEU A 156 -27.73 2.77 -3.12
C LEU A 156 -27.72 3.79 -4.26
N ASP A 157 -28.01 3.43 -5.52
CA ASP A 157 -28.11 4.34 -6.70
C ASP A 157 -27.19 5.57 -6.69
N LEU A 158 -25.96 5.38 -6.21
CA LEU A 158 -24.92 6.40 -6.04
C LEU A 158 -24.11 6.60 -7.34
N TRP A 159 -24.62 6.05 -8.45
CA TRP A 159 -23.85 5.68 -9.63
C TRP A 159 -23.10 6.84 -10.28
N THR A 160 -23.67 8.04 -10.35
CA THR A 160 -23.12 9.08 -11.23
C THR A 160 -21.97 9.85 -10.60
N TRP A 161 -22.18 10.54 -9.48
CA TRP A 161 -21.16 11.47 -8.94
C TRP A 161 -20.07 10.77 -8.12
N CYS A 162 -20.41 9.74 -7.33
CA CYS A 162 -19.42 8.97 -6.56
C CYS A 162 -18.44 8.24 -7.48
N SER A 163 -18.91 7.80 -8.64
CA SER A 163 -18.07 7.13 -9.61
C SER A 163 -16.98 8.04 -10.16
N TRP A 164 -17.33 9.28 -10.53
CA TRP A 164 -16.36 10.28 -10.98
C TRP A 164 -15.37 10.66 -9.87
N LEU A 165 -15.84 10.74 -8.62
CA LEU A 165 -14.98 11.00 -7.46
C LEU A 165 -13.94 9.89 -7.26
N LEU A 166 -14.39 8.63 -7.27
CA LEU A 166 -13.52 7.47 -7.09
C LEU A 166 -12.54 7.31 -8.26
N PHE A 167 -12.98 7.57 -9.50
CA PHE A 167 -12.13 7.57 -10.68
C PHE A 167 -11.05 8.65 -10.59
N GLY A 168 -11.41 9.87 -10.18
CA GLY A 168 -10.47 10.95 -9.93
C GLY A 168 -9.45 10.60 -8.85
N TRP A 169 -9.90 9.96 -7.76
CA TRP A 169 -9.00 9.46 -6.72
C TRP A 169 -8.04 8.38 -7.26
N CYS A 170 -8.47 7.49 -8.15
CA CYS A 170 -7.58 6.50 -8.76
C CYS A 170 -6.49 7.15 -9.62
N ILE A 171 -6.83 8.16 -10.42
CA ILE A 171 -5.86 8.95 -11.19
C ILE A 171 -4.86 9.62 -10.23
N PHE A 172 -5.36 10.28 -9.19
CA PHE A 172 -4.53 10.91 -8.17
C PHE A 172 -3.57 9.91 -7.50
N HIS A 173 -4.09 8.75 -7.08
CA HIS A 173 -3.32 7.68 -6.47
C HIS A 173 -2.20 7.19 -7.39
N PHE A 174 -2.49 6.97 -8.67
CA PHE A 174 -1.51 6.55 -9.66
C PHE A 174 -0.44 7.63 -9.90
N ILE A 175 -0.83 8.90 -10.02
CA ILE A 175 0.12 10.02 -10.18
C ILE A 175 1.07 10.12 -8.99
N VAL A 176 0.55 10.01 -7.76
CA VAL A 176 1.38 10.04 -6.55
C VAL A 176 2.35 8.87 -6.49
N GLN A 177 1.91 7.66 -6.84
CA GLN A 177 2.80 6.50 -6.96
C GLN A 177 3.90 6.75 -8.00
N LEU A 178 3.55 7.29 -9.17
CA LEU A 178 4.50 7.60 -10.23
C LEU A 178 5.55 8.64 -9.77
N ILE A 179 5.12 9.69 -9.08
CA ILE A 179 6.03 10.71 -8.51
C ILE A 179 7.02 10.05 -7.54
N PHE A 180 6.55 9.17 -6.65
CA PHE A 180 7.43 8.47 -5.72
C PHE A 180 8.38 7.50 -6.41
N GLU A 181 7.94 6.80 -7.47
CA GLU A 181 8.78 5.88 -8.24
C GLU A 181 9.88 6.63 -9.00
N ILE A 182 9.53 7.73 -9.66
CA ILE A 182 10.50 8.61 -10.33
C ILE A 182 11.53 9.12 -9.33
N HIS A 183 11.11 9.59 -8.16
CA HIS A 183 12.04 10.02 -7.13
C HIS A 183 12.93 8.88 -6.64
N ALA A 184 12.40 7.67 -6.46
CA ALA A 184 13.17 6.50 -6.06
C ALA A 184 14.24 6.16 -7.11
N CYS A 185 13.90 6.21 -8.41
CA CYS A 185 14.84 6.01 -9.50
C CYS A 185 15.91 7.11 -9.56
N CYS A 186 15.53 8.39 -9.43
CA CYS A 186 16.47 9.51 -9.43
C CYS A 186 17.48 9.42 -8.28
N HIS A 187 17.02 9.08 -7.07
CA HIS A 187 17.93 8.93 -5.93
C HIS A 187 18.84 7.71 -6.08
N ALA A 188 18.34 6.58 -6.59
CA ALA A 188 19.17 5.41 -6.86
C ALA A 188 20.27 5.70 -7.89
N ARG A 189 19.97 6.53 -8.90
CA ARG A 189 20.94 6.98 -9.90
C ARG A 189 21.98 7.93 -9.31
N GLN A 190 21.56 8.90 -8.49
CA GLN A 190 22.48 9.83 -7.81
C GLN A 190 23.44 9.09 -6.87
N ASP A 191 22.96 8.08 -6.14
CA ASP A 191 23.80 7.25 -5.29
C ASP A 191 24.84 6.49 -6.13
N TYR A 192 24.43 5.89 -7.26
CA TYR A 192 25.34 5.20 -8.19
C TYR A 192 26.43 6.13 -8.75
N GLU A 193 26.05 7.31 -9.25
CA GLU A 193 26.99 8.30 -9.80
C GLU A 193 28.00 8.79 -8.74
N ARG A 194 27.58 8.91 -7.47
CA ARG A 194 28.48 9.26 -6.35
C ARG A 194 29.46 8.14 -5.98
N PHE A 195 29.11 6.87 -6.20
CA PHE A 195 30.01 5.74 -5.95
C PHE A 195 31.04 5.55 -7.07
N GLU A 196 30.75 6.00 -8.29
CA GLU A 196 31.68 5.93 -9.43
C GLU A 196 32.67 7.11 -9.51
N ASP A 197 32.45 8.18 -8.73
CA ASP A 197 33.35 9.33 -8.70
C ASP A 197 34.74 8.93 -8.14
N PRO A 198 35.81 8.98 -8.97
CA PRO A 198 37.14 8.53 -8.58
C PRO A 198 37.80 9.40 -7.50
N ASP A 199 37.30 10.62 -7.27
CA ASP A 199 37.75 11.51 -6.20
C ASP A 199 36.94 11.35 -4.90
N TYR A 200 35.96 10.44 -4.87
CA TYR A 200 35.14 10.18 -3.69
C TYR A 200 35.89 9.34 -2.65
N TYR A 201 36.56 10.02 -1.73
CA TYR A 201 37.06 9.42 -0.49
C TYR A 201 35.96 9.45 0.59
N PRO A 202 35.44 8.30 1.06
CA PRO A 202 34.54 8.29 2.20
C PRO A 202 35.32 8.78 3.43
N GLU A 203 35.03 10.01 3.85
CA GLU A 203 35.68 10.66 4.97
C GLU A 203 35.57 9.79 6.23
N LYS A 204 36.73 9.29 6.68
CA LYS A 204 36.88 8.27 7.72
C LYS A 204 36.74 8.85 9.14
N ASN A 205 35.88 9.85 9.33
CA ASN A 205 35.73 10.54 10.61
C ASN A 205 34.72 9.82 11.51
N HIS A 206 35.29 9.15 12.52
CA HIS A 206 34.64 8.27 13.50
C HIS A 206 33.77 9.00 14.55
N ASP A 207 33.52 10.31 14.38
CA ASP A 207 32.86 11.18 15.36
C ASP A 207 31.50 11.73 14.89
N ARG A 208 30.70 10.94 14.17
CA ARG A 208 29.28 11.26 13.93
C ARG A 208 28.37 10.85 15.08
N ARG A 209 28.74 11.24 16.32
CA ARG A 209 27.71 11.73 17.24
C ARG A 209 27.43 13.14 16.76
N ILE A 210 26.19 13.43 16.36
CA ILE A 210 25.61 14.75 16.04
C ILE A 210 24.89 14.69 14.68
N ARG A 211 23.56 14.74 14.82
CA ARG A 211 22.58 15.23 13.85
C ARG A 211 22.49 14.43 12.54
N ARG A 212 21.38 13.69 12.43
CA ARG A 212 20.76 13.35 11.16
C ARG A 212 20.56 14.63 10.36
N GLU A 213 21.53 15.02 9.55
CA GLU A 213 21.20 15.77 8.35
C GLU A 213 20.37 14.81 7.51
N ARG A 214 19.06 15.07 7.44
CA ARG A 214 18.18 14.48 6.43
C ARG A 214 18.94 14.54 5.12
N VAL A 215 19.07 13.41 4.43
CA VAL A 215 19.72 13.36 3.12
C VAL A 215 19.06 14.47 2.27
N PRO A 216 19.83 15.40 1.69
CA PRO A 216 19.24 16.54 0.98
C PRO A 216 18.28 16.04 -0.10
N GLY A 217 16.99 16.40 0.02
CA GLY A 217 15.91 15.89 -0.84
C GLY A 217 14.90 14.95 -0.16
N GLU A 218 15.11 14.54 1.10
CA GLU A 218 14.20 13.60 1.78
C GLU A 218 13.07 14.26 2.57
N SER A 219 13.13 15.57 2.78
CA SER A 219 12.19 16.33 3.62
C SER A 219 10.80 16.53 3.03
N TRP A 220 10.66 16.47 1.71
CA TRP A 220 9.37 16.70 1.03
C TRP A 220 8.48 15.45 0.99
N LYS A 221 9.06 14.24 1.06
CA LYS A 221 8.29 12.99 0.97
C LYS A 221 7.22 12.89 2.08
N PRO A 222 7.52 13.15 3.38
CA PRO A 222 6.50 13.10 4.43
C PRO A 222 5.38 14.12 4.21
N ALA A 223 5.69 15.28 3.63
CA ALA A 223 4.69 16.29 3.29
C ALA A 223 3.77 15.80 2.16
N LEU A 224 4.32 15.22 1.09
CA LEU A 224 3.49 14.63 0.03
C LEU A 224 2.63 13.47 0.54
N LEU A 225 3.17 12.61 1.41
CA LEU A 225 2.37 11.56 2.07
C LEU A 225 1.25 12.16 2.92
N GLY A 226 1.54 13.22 3.68
CA GLY A 226 0.53 13.93 4.46
C GLY A 226 -0.61 14.46 3.57
N ILE A 227 -0.27 15.10 2.45
CA ILE A 227 -1.24 15.59 1.46
C ILE A 227 -2.05 14.43 0.88
N TYR A 228 -1.39 13.35 0.46
CA TYR A 228 -2.05 12.17 -0.06
C TYR A 228 -3.02 11.55 0.95
N MET A 229 -2.59 11.41 2.21
CA MET A 229 -3.43 10.85 3.27
C MET A 229 -4.62 11.76 3.55
N LEU A 230 -4.43 13.08 3.54
CA LEU A 230 -5.50 14.05 3.69
C LEU A 230 -6.53 13.96 2.56
N VAL A 231 -6.08 13.97 1.30
CA VAL A 231 -6.96 13.84 0.13
C VAL A 231 -7.72 12.52 0.16
N THR A 232 -7.02 11.41 0.47
CA THR A 232 -7.64 10.08 0.60
C THR A 232 -8.66 10.04 1.72
N LEU A 233 -8.36 10.65 2.87
CA LEU A 233 -9.30 10.74 3.99
C LEU A 233 -10.55 11.55 3.61
N ILE A 234 -10.39 12.69 2.93
CA ILE A 234 -11.51 13.51 2.45
C ILE A 234 -12.39 12.69 1.50
N VAL A 235 -11.80 11.99 0.52
CA VAL A 235 -12.56 11.13 -0.41
C VAL A 235 -13.31 10.03 0.34
N VAL A 236 -12.66 9.36 1.29
CA VAL A 236 -13.29 8.31 2.10
C VAL A 236 -14.44 8.86 2.94
N ILE A 237 -14.27 10.03 3.58
CA ILE A 237 -15.35 10.68 4.34
C ILE A 237 -16.53 11.01 3.43
N ILE A 238 -16.28 11.60 2.25
CA ILE A 238 -17.33 11.92 1.28
C ILE A 238 -18.08 10.65 0.86
N LEU A 239 -17.36 9.57 0.52
CA LEU A 239 -17.98 8.29 0.14
C LEU A 239 -18.78 7.67 1.28
N ILE A 240 -18.30 7.73 2.53
CA ILE A 240 -19.03 7.22 3.69
C ILE A 240 -20.29 8.02 3.92
N LEU A 241 -20.21 9.35 3.88
CA LEU A 241 -21.39 10.22 4.00
C LEU A 241 -22.39 9.91 2.89
N ALA A 242 -21.93 9.74 1.65
CA ALA A 242 -22.76 9.35 0.52
C ALA A 242 -23.52 8.04 0.80
N VAL A 243 -22.81 7.00 1.26
CA VAL A 243 -23.43 5.72 1.62
C VAL A 243 -24.44 5.88 2.75
N ILE A 244 -24.16 6.66 3.79
CA ILE A 244 -25.08 6.87 4.92
C ILE A 244 -26.32 7.64 4.48
N PHE A 245 -26.15 8.71 3.72
CA PHE A 245 -27.28 9.53 3.25
C PHE A 245 -28.20 8.73 2.34
N TYR A 246 -27.66 7.98 1.39
CA TYR A 246 -28.48 7.21 0.43
C TYR A 246 -29.04 5.91 1.01
N ASP A 247 -28.47 5.35 2.08
CA ASP A 247 -29.04 4.20 2.80
C ASP A 247 -30.18 4.57 3.76
N GLY A 248 -30.23 5.84 4.18
CA GLY A 248 -31.25 6.36 5.10
C GLY A 248 -32.57 6.78 4.43
N TYR A 249 -32.64 6.74 3.09
CA TYR A 249 -33.83 7.02 2.29
C TYR A 249 -34.33 5.75 1.60
#